data_AF-A0A952GAH0-F1
#
_entry.id   AF-A0A952GAH0-F1
#
_cell.length_a   1.000
_cell.length_b   1.000
_cell.length_c   1.000
_cell.angle_alpha   90.00
_cell.angle_beta   90.00
_cell.angle_gamma   90.00
#
_symmetry.space_group_name_H-M   'P 1'
#
loop_
_entity.id
_entity.type
_entity.pdbx_description
1 polymer ?
#
loop_
_entity_poly.entity_id
_entity_poly.type
_entity_poly.pdbx_seq_one_letter_code
_entity_poly.pdbx_strand_id
1 'polypeptide(L)'
;LLRLREGRPVRIKVTNRSANPEIVHWHGLFLPSAMDGAMEEGSPMIAPGASLVYEFSPRPSGFRWFHTHTFAGGDFSKGQYTGQHGLLHVDPANEPGQFDAEFFLTLHDWQGQLLGSDDGSMNPSYDISTINGRMLGYGDPLQVRQNQRIKLQILNSSPTETHWISLAGHRFEVVALDGNPVPKPQLVSMLRLAPAERVTAFVTMDNPGVWILGEVRKHVQAAGMGIIVAYAGANGKPVWRQPQTLSWDYTVFGTPEAKQNEAVEVIPLVFSAKFKGHGAMEETAHASGRSQGSRCDWSP
;
A
#
# COMPACT_ATOMS: atom_id res chain seq x y z
N LEU A 1 -0.24 3.09 -14.98
CA LEU A 1 -0.57 1.68 -14.69
C LEU A 1 0.23 0.80 -15.62
N LEU A 2 1.00 -0.14 -15.06
CA LEU A 2 1.59 -1.26 -15.76
C LEU A 2 0.72 -2.49 -15.51
N ARG A 3 0.21 -3.13 -16.56
CA ARG A 3 -0.61 -4.34 -16.44
C ARG A 3 0.12 -5.50 -17.13
N LEU A 4 0.44 -6.54 -16.37
CA LEU A 4 1.19 -7.72 -16.79
C LEU A 4 0.32 -8.96 -16.63
N ARG A 5 0.75 -10.10 -17.19
CA ARG A 5 0.07 -11.39 -17.03
C ARG A 5 0.93 -12.34 -16.23
N GLU A 6 0.36 -12.99 -15.22
CA GLU A 6 1.07 -13.92 -14.35
C GLU A 6 1.85 -14.99 -15.14
N GLY A 7 3.11 -15.20 -14.75
CA GLY A 7 4.00 -16.20 -15.33
C GLY A 7 4.54 -15.88 -16.73
N ARG A 8 3.96 -14.90 -17.46
CA ARG A 8 4.43 -14.51 -18.79
C ARG A 8 5.71 -13.67 -18.68
N PRO A 9 6.87 -14.12 -19.20
CA PRO A 9 8.11 -13.35 -19.13
C PRO A 9 7.96 -11.97 -19.76
N VAL A 10 8.56 -10.97 -19.11
CA VAL A 10 8.60 -9.59 -19.59
C VAL A 10 10.03 -9.05 -19.51
N ARG A 11 10.32 -8.10 -20.41
CA ARG A 11 11.53 -7.29 -20.38
C ARG A 11 11.14 -5.83 -20.27
N ILE A 12 11.55 -5.17 -19.21
CA ILE A 12 11.21 -3.77 -18.92
C ILE A 12 12.49 -2.94 -18.88
N LYS A 13 12.62 -1.99 -19.80
CA LYS A 13 13.73 -1.03 -19.79
C LYS A 13 13.33 0.20 -18.98
N VAL A 14 14.01 0.44 -17.87
CA VAL A 14 13.88 1.65 -17.05
C VAL A 14 15.00 2.60 -17.41
N THR A 15 14.67 3.86 -17.71
CA THR A 15 15.64 4.91 -18.00
C THR A 15 15.58 5.96 -16.91
N ASN A 16 16.69 6.22 -16.23
CA ASN A 16 16.74 7.26 -15.21
C ASN A 16 16.97 8.62 -15.88
N ARG A 17 15.98 9.50 -15.80
CA ARG A 17 16.05 10.89 -16.27
C ARG A 17 16.11 11.91 -15.14
N SER A 18 16.25 11.45 -13.90
CA SER A 18 16.47 12.32 -12.75
C SER A 18 17.94 12.74 -12.67
N ALA A 19 18.25 13.66 -11.77
CA ALA A 19 19.62 14.11 -11.51
C ALA A 19 20.42 13.17 -10.59
N ASN A 20 19.74 12.25 -9.88
CA ASN A 20 20.34 11.36 -8.88
C ASN A 20 20.29 9.90 -9.35
N PRO A 21 21.16 9.01 -8.86
CA PRO A 21 20.96 7.58 -9.03
C PRO A 21 19.57 7.15 -8.53
N GLU A 22 18.88 6.33 -9.32
CA GLU A 22 17.53 5.83 -9.01
C GLU A 22 17.51 4.31 -9.10
N ILE A 23 16.48 3.70 -8.53
CA ILE A 23 16.27 2.26 -8.56
C ILE A 23 14.77 1.99 -8.51
N VAL A 24 14.29 0.99 -9.23
CA VAL A 24 12.87 0.60 -9.18
C VAL A 24 12.75 -0.69 -8.40
N HIS A 25 12.01 -0.63 -7.28
CA HIS A 25 11.57 -1.79 -6.53
C HIS A 25 10.20 -2.27 -7.01
N TRP A 26 10.07 -3.57 -7.24
CA TRP A 26 8.86 -4.22 -7.76
C TRP A 26 8.03 -4.84 -6.63
N HIS A 27 7.42 -3.96 -5.84
CA HIS A 27 6.75 -4.32 -4.60
C HIS A 27 5.69 -5.42 -4.76
N GLY A 28 5.93 -6.54 -4.08
CA GLY A 28 5.03 -7.68 -4.00
C GLY A 28 5.21 -8.71 -5.11
N LEU A 29 6.30 -8.65 -5.89
CA LEU A 29 6.71 -9.72 -6.80
C LEU A 29 7.76 -10.63 -6.15
N PHE A 30 7.82 -11.89 -6.59
CA PHE A 30 8.88 -12.83 -6.22
C PHE A 30 10.00 -12.79 -7.26
N LEU A 31 10.99 -11.95 -7.01
CA LEU A 31 12.11 -11.70 -7.90
C LEU A 31 13.45 -12.08 -7.25
N PRO A 32 14.46 -12.47 -8.04
CA PRO A 32 15.84 -12.53 -7.55
C PRO A 32 16.33 -11.14 -7.12
N SER A 33 17.23 -11.07 -6.13
CA SER A 33 17.73 -9.81 -5.59
C SER A 33 18.36 -8.88 -6.65
N ALA A 34 18.91 -9.40 -7.74
CA ALA A 34 19.42 -8.59 -8.85
C ALA A 34 18.35 -7.84 -9.65
N MET A 35 17.08 -8.24 -9.53
CA MET A 35 15.93 -7.69 -10.26
C MET A 35 14.89 -7.06 -9.33
N ASP A 36 15.00 -7.25 -8.01
CA ASP A 36 14.00 -6.83 -7.04
C ASP A 36 13.90 -5.31 -6.90
N GLY A 37 15.05 -4.62 -6.90
CA GLY A 37 15.18 -3.19 -6.69
C GLY A 37 15.52 -2.78 -5.25
N ALA A 38 16.03 -3.69 -4.44
CA ALA A 38 16.54 -3.46 -3.10
C ALA A 38 18.07 -3.35 -3.12
N MET A 39 18.61 -2.13 -2.97
CA MET A 39 20.05 -1.86 -3.06
C MET A 39 20.85 -2.55 -1.93
N GLU A 40 20.24 -2.66 -0.76
CA GLU A 40 20.73 -3.36 0.43
C GLU A 40 20.86 -4.89 0.21
N GLU A 41 20.15 -5.44 -0.78
CA GLU A 41 20.25 -6.84 -1.20
C GLU A 41 21.09 -7.04 -2.48
N GLY A 42 21.73 -5.97 -2.96
CA GLY A 42 22.65 -6.00 -4.10
C GLY A 42 22.01 -5.70 -5.45
N SER A 43 20.77 -5.19 -5.52
CA SER A 43 20.21 -4.67 -6.78
C SER A 43 21.04 -3.50 -7.32
N PRO A 44 21.29 -3.43 -8.65
CA PRO A 44 22.05 -2.34 -9.24
C PRO A 44 21.24 -1.03 -9.31
N MET A 45 21.88 0.07 -8.92
CA MET A 45 21.36 1.42 -9.14
C MET A 45 21.45 1.81 -10.63
N ILE A 46 20.54 2.67 -11.06
CA ILE A 46 20.51 3.26 -12.40
C ILE A 46 21.09 4.68 -12.31
N ALA A 47 22.30 4.89 -12.83
CA ALA A 47 22.93 6.20 -12.89
C ALA A 47 22.09 7.23 -13.70
N PRO A 48 22.22 8.54 -13.42
CA PRO A 48 21.57 9.58 -14.23
C PRO A 48 21.86 9.43 -15.73
N GLY A 49 20.81 9.48 -16.55
CA GLY A 49 20.88 9.28 -18.01
C GLY A 49 21.06 7.82 -18.47
N ALA A 50 21.33 6.90 -17.55
CA ALA A 50 21.53 5.49 -17.87
C ALA A 50 20.19 4.73 -17.97
N SER A 51 20.27 3.47 -18.40
CA SER A 51 19.14 2.56 -18.41
C SER A 51 19.53 1.21 -17.84
N LEU A 52 18.58 0.56 -17.17
CA LEU A 52 18.66 -0.82 -16.73
C LEU A 52 17.50 -1.61 -17.33
N VAL A 53 17.76 -2.87 -17.67
CA VAL A 53 16.74 -3.79 -18.19
C VAL A 53 16.44 -4.82 -17.11
N TYR A 54 15.18 -4.85 -16.68
CA TYR A 54 14.63 -5.88 -15.82
C TYR A 54 14.04 -6.99 -16.68
N GLU A 55 14.36 -8.24 -16.36
CA GLU A 55 13.79 -9.41 -17.04
C GLU A 55 13.29 -10.41 -16.00
N PHE A 56 11.98 -10.66 -16.00
CA PHE A 56 11.34 -11.56 -15.04
C PHE A 56 10.00 -12.08 -15.54
N SER A 57 9.52 -13.16 -14.92
CA SER A 57 8.13 -13.60 -15.02
C SER A 57 7.37 -13.11 -13.79
N PRO A 58 6.35 -12.25 -13.93
CA PRO A 58 5.66 -11.65 -12.80
C PRO A 58 4.80 -12.68 -12.07
N ARG A 59 4.96 -12.75 -10.75
CA ARG A 59 4.20 -13.60 -9.84
C ARG A 59 4.41 -13.09 -8.41
N PRO A 60 3.40 -13.20 -7.52
CA PRO A 60 2.05 -13.71 -7.78
C PRO A 60 1.13 -12.70 -8.50
N SER A 61 0.05 -13.18 -9.12
CA SER A 61 -1.05 -12.33 -9.61
C SER A 61 -1.66 -11.46 -8.52
N GLY A 62 -2.27 -10.33 -8.90
CA GLY A 62 -2.89 -9.40 -7.98
C GLY A 62 -2.47 -7.95 -8.17
N PHE A 63 -2.97 -7.08 -7.30
CA PHE A 63 -2.64 -5.66 -7.31
C PHE A 63 -1.34 -5.39 -6.54
N ARG A 64 -0.33 -4.99 -7.31
CA ARG A 64 1.04 -4.71 -6.88
C ARG A 64 1.34 -3.25 -7.19
N TRP A 65 2.58 -2.84 -7.00
CA TRP A 65 3.03 -1.53 -7.41
C TRP A 65 4.54 -1.57 -7.60
N PHE A 66 5.09 -0.49 -8.13
CA PHE A 66 6.53 -0.29 -8.16
C PHE A 66 6.82 1.13 -7.68
N HIS A 67 7.97 1.33 -7.09
CA HIS A 67 8.38 2.63 -6.60
C HIS A 67 9.88 2.75 -6.59
N THR A 68 10.35 3.98 -6.45
CA THR A 68 11.77 4.17 -6.14
C THR A 68 12.11 3.59 -4.78
N HIS A 69 13.27 2.95 -4.69
CA HIS A 69 13.85 2.48 -3.42
C HIS A 69 15.02 3.35 -2.96
N THR A 70 15.12 4.58 -3.45
CA THR A 70 16.11 5.54 -2.96
C THR A 70 15.76 6.02 -1.56
N PHE A 71 16.77 6.09 -0.69
CA PHE A 71 16.63 6.72 0.63
C PHE A 71 16.53 8.24 0.51
N ALA A 72 15.42 8.80 0.98
CA ALA A 72 15.23 10.26 1.05
C ALA A 72 16.00 10.90 2.22
N GLY A 73 16.24 10.15 3.30
CA GLY A 73 16.81 10.71 4.53
C GLY A 73 15.96 11.88 5.03
N GLY A 74 16.60 13.03 5.31
CA GLY A 74 15.90 14.27 5.67
C GLY A 74 15.46 15.13 4.48
N ASP A 75 15.63 14.67 3.24
CA ASP A 75 15.32 15.42 2.02
C ASP A 75 14.03 14.91 1.36
N PHE A 76 12.93 15.58 1.70
CA PHE A 76 11.57 15.26 1.22
C PHE A 76 11.35 15.65 -0.25
N SER A 77 12.35 16.24 -0.92
CA SER A 77 12.32 16.52 -2.36
C SER A 77 12.83 15.35 -3.22
N LYS A 78 13.03 14.18 -2.61
CA LYS A 78 13.56 12.98 -3.27
C LYS A 78 12.63 11.78 -3.14
N GLY A 79 12.87 10.83 -4.03
CA GLY A 79 12.34 9.49 -3.90
C GLY A 79 10.81 9.47 -3.84
N GLN A 80 10.28 8.59 -2.99
CA GLN A 80 8.84 8.39 -2.86
C GLN A 80 8.07 9.63 -2.41
N TYR A 81 8.67 10.55 -1.65
CA TYR A 81 8.04 11.82 -1.23
C TYR A 81 7.66 12.75 -2.40
N THR A 82 8.24 12.50 -3.58
CA THR A 82 7.93 13.25 -4.81
C THR A 82 7.05 12.48 -5.78
N GLY A 83 6.38 11.42 -5.32
CA GLY A 83 5.47 10.64 -6.15
C GLY A 83 6.16 9.70 -7.13
N GLN A 84 7.42 9.32 -6.88
CA GLN A 84 8.16 8.35 -7.70
C GLN A 84 7.66 6.92 -7.47
N HIS A 85 6.41 6.66 -7.87
CA HIS A 85 5.73 5.38 -7.77
C HIS A 85 4.85 5.14 -9.00
N GLY A 86 4.42 3.91 -9.17
CA GLY A 86 3.50 3.52 -10.23
C GLY A 86 2.72 2.27 -9.87
N LEU A 87 1.51 2.19 -10.41
CA LEU A 87 0.65 1.03 -10.21
C LEU A 87 1.08 -0.13 -11.07
N LEU A 88 1.09 -1.34 -10.50
CA LEU A 88 1.32 -2.59 -11.19
C LEU A 88 0.15 -3.54 -10.93
N HIS A 89 -0.45 -4.09 -11.98
CA HIS A 89 -1.42 -5.16 -11.82
C HIS A 89 -0.94 -6.39 -12.57
N VAL A 90 -0.90 -7.53 -11.90
CA VAL A 90 -0.55 -8.81 -12.51
C VAL A 90 -1.86 -9.59 -12.66
N ASP A 91 -2.38 -9.64 -13.89
CA ASP A 91 -3.60 -10.38 -14.20
C ASP A 91 -3.41 -11.86 -13.85
N PRO A 92 -4.34 -12.48 -13.10
CA PRO A 92 -4.32 -13.91 -12.88
C PRO A 92 -4.52 -14.65 -14.20
N ALA A 93 -4.14 -15.93 -14.23
CA ALA A 93 -4.37 -16.78 -15.38
C ALA A 93 -5.88 -16.82 -15.76
N ASN A 94 -6.75 -16.83 -14.75
CA ASN A 94 -8.20 -16.82 -14.85
C ASN A 94 -8.78 -15.73 -13.93
N GLU A 95 -9.26 -14.62 -14.51
CA GLU A 95 -10.04 -13.61 -13.78
C GLU A 95 -11.53 -13.95 -13.90
N PRO A 96 -12.29 -14.06 -12.79
CA PRO A 96 -13.70 -14.45 -12.85
C PRO A 96 -14.62 -13.37 -13.47
N GLY A 97 -14.12 -12.16 -13.74
CA GLY A 97 -14.80 -11.14 -14.55
C GLY A 97 -16.10 -10.57 -13.95
N GLN A 98 -16.24 -10.60 -12.62
CA GLN A 98 -17.52 -10.30 -11.93
C GLN A 98 -17.72 -8.80 -11.60
N PHE A 99 -17.33 -7.89 -12.48
CA PHE A 99 -17.46 -6.44 -12.27
C PHE A 99 -17.73 -5.69 -13.58
N ASP A 100 -18.45 -4.57 -13.48
CA ASP A 100 -18.83 -3.73 -14.62
C ASP A 100 -17.79 -2.66 -14.96
N ALA A 101 -16.98 -2.27 -13.97
CA ALA A 101 -15.92 -1.28 -14.11
C ALA A 101 -14.80 -1.54 -13.10
N GLU A 102 -13.56 -1.22 -13.47
CA GLU A 102 -12.38 -1.30 -12.60
C GLU A 102 -11.73 0.08 -12.50
N PHE A 103 -11.49 0.53 -11.28
CA PHE A 103 -10.82 1.80 -11.00
C PHE A 103 -9.59 1.57 -10.15
N PHE A 104 -8.51 2.25 -10.53
CA PHE A 104 -7.25 2.25 -9.83
C PHE A 104 -7.06 3.59 -9.13
N LEU A 105 -6.90 3.55 -7.81
CA LEU A 105 -6.79 4.71 -6.95
C LEU A 105 -5.47 4.68 -6.19
N THR A 106 -4.75 5.79 -6.22
CA THR A 106 -3.48 5.97 -5.51
C THR A 106 -3.63 7.09 -4.51
N LEU A 107 -3.51 6.78 -3.23
CA LEU A 107 -3.43 7.75 -2.14
C LEU A 107 -1.97 8.19 -2.01
N HIS A 108 -1.73 9.49 -1.99
CA HIS A 108 -0.38 10.04 -1.82
C HIS A 108 -0.41 11.39 -1.12
N ASP A 109 0.56 11.63 -0.24
CA ASP A 109 0.79 12.89 0.45
C ASP A 109 2.07 13.56 -0.05
N TRP A 110 2.02 14.89 -0.16
CA TRP A 110 3.02 15.71 -0.81
C TRP A 110 3.47 16.85 0.10
N GLN A 111 4.57 17.50 -0.28
CA GLN A 111 5.18 18.59 0.48
C GLN A 111 5.47 18.14 1.92
N GLY A 112 6.16 17.01 2.04
CA GLY A 112 6.54 16.48 3.33
C GLY A 112 7.54 17.39 4.04
N GLN A 113 7.38 17.54 5.34
CA GLN A 113 8.27 18.29 6.21
C GLN A 113 8.38 17.60 7.56
N LEU A 114 9.47 17.86 8.28
CA LEU A 114 9.60 17.43 9.67
C LEU A 114 9.03 18.50 10.60
N LEU A 115 8.02 18.14 11.39
CA LEU A 115 7.48 18.97 12.45
C LEU A 115 7.93 18.45 13.81
N GLY A 116 8.43 19.36 14.65
CA GLY A 116 8.81 19.04 16.02
C GLY A 116 7.58 18.78 16.89
N SER A 117 7.73 17.84 17.82
CA SER A 117 6.75 17.54 18.87
C SER A 117 7.29 17.94 20.23
N ASP A 118 6.42 18.06 21.23
CA ASP A 118 6.78 18.53 22.59
C ASP A 118 7.80 17.63 23.30
N ASP A 119 7.91 16.36 22.88
CA ASP A 119 8.89 15.39 23.37
C ASP A 119 10.26 15.48 22.66
N GLY A 120 10.44 16.45 21.75
CA GLY A 120 11.65 16.63 20.95
C GLY A 120 11.75 15.70 19.74
N SER A 121 10.74 14.86 19.48
CA SER A 121 10.68 14.04 18.27
C SER A 121 10.32 14.88 17.04
N MET A 122 10.85 14.48 15.89
CA MET A 122 10.53 15.09 14.59
C MET A 122 9.67 14.12 13.80
N ASN A 123 8.43 14.50 13.53
CA ASN A 123 7.48 13.67 12.81
C ASN A 123 7.25 14.19 11.39
N PRO A 124 7.21 13.30 10.38
CA PRO A 124 6.84 13.71 9.03
C PRO A 124 5.39 14.21 9.02
N SER A 125 5.17 15.33 8.35
CA SER A 125 3.87 15.97 8.14
C SER A 125 3.75 16.42 6.69
N TYR A 126 2.53 16.55 6.19
CA TYR A 126 2.24 16.83 4.78
C TYR A 126 1.14 17.88 4.65
N ASP A 127 1.32 18.82 3.72
CA ASP A 127 0.36 19.91 3.51
C ASP A 127 -0.70 19.56 2.45
N ILE A 128 -0.41 18.59 1.58
CA ILE A 128 -1.26 18.22 0.46
C ILE A 128 -1.45 16.72 0.42
N SER A 129 -2.69 16.28 0.26
CA SER A 129 -3.07 14.89 0.14
C SER A 129 -3.97 14.70 -1.08
N THR A 130 -3.73 13.62 -1.84
CA THR A 130 -4.37 13.43 -3.15
C THR A 130 -4.83 12.01 -3.39
N ILE A 131 -5.88 11.88 -4.20
CA ILE A 131 -6.22 10.63 -4.88
C ILE A 131 -5.86 10.80 -6.37
N ASN A 132 -5.05 9.89 -6.90
CA ASN A 132 -4.55 9.93 -8.29
C ASN A 132 -3.85 11.25 -8.65
N GLY A 133 -3.09 11.82 -7.71
CA GLY A 133 -2.32 13.05 -7.91
C GLY A 133 -3.15 14.33 -8.01
N ARG A 134 -4.44 14.28 -7.65
CA ARG A 134 -5.32 15.45 -7.61
C ARG A 134 -5.94 15.60 -6.21
N MET A 135 -6.01 16.83 -5.73
CA MET A 135 -6.83 17.19 -4.58
C MET A 135 -8.31 17.10 -4.96
N LEU A 136 -9.16 16.88 -3.97
CA LEU A 136 -10.61 16.93 -4.14
C LEU A 136 -11.04 18.24 -4.85
N GLY A 137 -11.85 18.10 -5.90
CA GLY A 137 -12.32 19.21 -6.73
C GLY A 137 -11.44 19.53 -7.94
N TYR A 138 -10.25 18.94 -8.04
CA TYR A 138 -9.32 19.16 -9.17
C TYR A 138 -9.10 17.91 -10.05
N GLY A 139 -9.68 16.77 -9.67
CA GLY A 139 -9.66 15.53 -10.45
C GLY A 139 -11.01 15.24 -11.10
N ASP A 140 -10.98 14.43 -12.16
CA ASP A 140 -12.21 13.96 -12.80
C ASP A 140 -12.99 13.02 -11.87
N PRO A 141 -14.32 13.16 -11.77
CA PRO A 141 -15.14 12.23 -11.00
C PRO A 141 -15.08 10.80 -11.55
N LEU A 142 -15.14 9.81 -10.67
CA LEU A 142 -15.43 8.43 -11.05
C LEU A 142 -16.89 8.34 -11.50
N GLN A 143 -17.09 8.14 -12.80
CA GLN A 143 -18.43 8.00 -13.39
C GLN A 143 -18.95 6.58 -13.20
N VAL A 144 -20.12 6.44 -12.58
CA VAL A 144 -20.75 5.15 -12.30
C VAL A 144 -22.22 5.15 -12.74
N ARG A 145 -22.82 3.97 -12.86
CA ARG A 145 -24.26 3.80 -13.10
C ARG A 145 -24.89 3.03 -11.95
N GLN A 146 -26.19 3.25 -11.75
CA GLN A 146 -26.95 2.48 -10.77
C GLN A 146 -26.85 0.98 -11.06
N ASN A 147 -26.72 0.20 -9.98
CA ASN A 147 -26.53 -1.25 -9.93
C ASN A 147 -25.21 -1.77 -10.51
N GLN A 148 -24.26 -0.91 -10.88
CA GLN A 148 -22.92 -1.38 -11.24
C GLN A 148 -22.20 -1.97 -10.03
N ARG A 149 -21.52 -3.10 -10.23
CA ARG A 149 -20.50 -3.59 -9.31
C ARG A 149 -19.14 -3.11 -9.80
N ILE A 150 -18.56 -2.15 -9.09
CA ILE A 150 -17.24 -1.62 -9.43
C ILE A 150 -16.16 -2.34 -8.62
N LYS A 151 -15.00 -2.57 -9.23
CA LYS A 151 -13.78 -3.06 -8.58
C LYS A 151 -12.87 -1.87 -8.30
N LEU A 152 -12.56 -1.64 -7.03
CA LEU A 152 -11.62 -0.61 -6.60
C LEU A 152 -10.28 -1.28 -6.24
N GLN A 153 -9.21 -0.79 -6.86
CA GLN A 153 -7.83 -1.17 -6.60
C GLN A 153 -7.15 0.03 -5.95
N ILE A 154 -7.01 0.01 -4.62
CA ILE A 154 -6.59 1.17 -3.83
C ILE A 154 -5.21 0.92 -3.26
N LEU A 155 -4.26 1.79 -3.60
CA LEU A 155 -2.89 1.78 -3.09
C LEU A 155 -2.70 2.97 -2.14
N ASN A 156 -2.15 2.73 -0.96
CA ASN A 156 -1.49 3.78 -0.20
C ASN A 156 -0.02 3.87 -0.62
N SER A 157 0.30 4.89 -1.40
CA SER A 157 1.67 5.17 -1.87
C SER A 157 2.37 6.24 -1.04
N SER A 158 1.72 6.75 0.01
CA SER A 158 2.31 7.76 0.89
C SER A 158 3.54 7.19 1.59
N PRO A 159 4.60 8.00 1.80
CA PRO A 159 5.83 7.51 2.40
C PRO A 159 5.66 7.07 3.87
N THR A 160 4.84 7.78 4.64
CA THR A 160 4.69 7.51 6.09
C THR A 160 3.27 7.57 6.63
N GLU A 161 2.34 8.23 5.93
CA GLU A 161 0.97 8.42 6.46
C GLU A 161 0.10 7.17 6.25
N THR A 162 -0.63 6.77 7.28
CA THR A 162 -1.68 5.74 7.18
C THR A 162 -2.98 6.43 6.80
N HIS A 163 -3.73 5.92 5.82
CA HIS A 163 -4.99 6.54 5.38
C HIS A 163 -6.21 5.72 5.76
N TRP A 164 -7.29 6.43 6.11
CA TRP A 164 -8.56 5.86 6.52
C TRP A 164 -9.64 6.45 5.63
N ILE A 165 -10.15 5.68 4.67
CA ILE A 165 -11.04 6.19 3.62
C ILE A 165 -12.40 5.51 3.66
N SER A 166 -13.45 6.25 3.29
CA SER A 166 -14.80 5.74 3.14
C SER A 166 -15.45 6.30 1.88
N LEU A 167 -16.36 5.54 1.27
CA LEU A 167 -17.25 6.03 0.22
C LEU A 167 -18.62 6.29 0.85
N ALA A 168 -18.99 7.56 0.93
CA ALA A 168 -20.26 7.98 1.51
C ALA A 168 -21.44 7.21 0.88
N GLY A 169 -22.30 6.63 1.73
CA GLY A 169 -23.49 5.92 1.29
C GLY A 169 -23.27 4.51 0.74
N HIS A 170 -22.05 3.97 0.78
CA HIS A 170 -21.70 2.66 0.25
C HIS A 170 -20.82 1.87 1.24
N ARG A 171 -20.59 0.59 0.94
CA ARG A 171 -19.71 -0.31 1.70
C ARG A 171 -18.77 -1.06 0.75
N PHE A 172 -17.60 -1.42 1.25
CA PHE A 172 -16.58 -2.15 0.51
C PHE A 172 -16.67 -3.63 0.84
N GLU A 173 -16.87 -4.48 -0.16
CA GLU A 173 -16.64 -5.91 -0.06
C GLU A 173 -15.15 -6.15 -0.34
N VAL A 174 -14.32 -6.22 0.70
CA VAL A 174 -12.88 -6.44 0.56
C VAL A 174 -12.62 -7.90 0.20
N VAL A 175 -11.93 -8.12 -0.92
CA VAL A 175 -11.65 -9.46 -1.47
C VAL A 175 -10.16 -9.77 -1.55
N ALA A 176 -9.29 -8.77 -1.48
CA ALA A 176 -7.86 -8.96 -1.41
C ALA A 176 -7.19 -7.86 -0.57
N LEU A 177 -6.15 -8.26 0.15
CA LEU A 177 -5.22 -7.37 0.86
C LEU A 177 -3.82 -7.58 0.30
N ASP A 178 -3.13 -6.49 0.03
CA ASP A 178 -1.80 -6.45 -0.60
C ASP A 178 -1.72 -7.18 -1.94
N GLY A 179 -2.85 -7.32 -2.62
CA GLY A 179 -3.00 -8.02 -3.88
C GLY A 179 -3.21 -9.54 -3.74
N ASN A 180 -3.31 -10.06 -2.52
CA ASN A 180 -3.56 -11.48 -2.26
C ASN A 180 -5.01 -11.69 -1.81
N PRO A 181 -5.76 -12.64 -2.39
CA PRO A 181 -7.13 -12.93 -1.99
C PRO A 181 -7.22 -13.21 -0.49
N VAL A 182 -8.18 -12.57 0.19
CA VAL A 182 -8.43 -12.89 1.60
C VAL A 182 -9.20 -14.20 1.71
N PRO A 183 -8.94 -15.03 2.75
CA PRO A 183 -9.72 -16.24 2.98
C PRO A 183 -11.22 -15.98 3.15
N LYS A 184 -11.58 -14.87 3.80
CA LYS A 184 -12.97 -14.51 4.07
C LYS A 184 -13.25 -13.07 3.64
N PRO A 185 -13.81 -12.83 2.45
CA PRO A 185 -14.25 -11.48 2.05
C PRO A 185 -15.26 -10.91 3.04
N GLN A 186 -15.15 -9.63 3.39
CA GLN A 186 -16.06 -8.96 4.32
C GLN A 186 -16.53 -7.61 3.80
N LEU A 187 -17.78 -7.27 4.12
CA LEU A 187 -18.35 -5.94 3.91
C LEU A 187 -17.97 -5.01 5.06
N VAL A 188 -17.27 -3.93 4.74
CA VAL A 188 -16.79 -2.91 5.69
C VAL A 188 -17.22 -1.50 5.26
N SER A 189 -17.37 -0.59 6.21
CA SER A 189 -17.79 0.81 5.97
C SER A 189 -16.62 1.75 5.64
N MET A 190 -15.40 1.34 5.97
CA MET A 190 -14.19 2.15 5.88
C MET A 190 -13.00 1.23 5.66
N LEU A 191 -11.98 1.72 4.96
CA LEU A 191 -10.71 1.03 4.72
C LEU A 191 -9.60 1.76 5.43
N ARG A 192 -8.74 1.02 6.13
CA ARG A 192 -7.47 1.53 6.66
C ARG A 192 -6.33 0.94 5.84
N LEU A 193 -5.46 1.80 5.33
CA LEU A 193 -4.27 1.41 4.56
C LEU A 193 -3.04 2.10 5.16
N ALA A 194 -2.14 1.33 5.76
CA ALA A 194 -0.80 1.79 6.12
C ALA A 194 0.04 2.06 4.86
N PRO A 195 1.19 2.75 4.97
CA PRO A 195 2.11 2.92 3.86
C PRO A 195 2.39 1.59 3.16
N ALA A 196 2.44 1.62 1.83
CA ALA A 196 2.60 0.48 0.95
C ALA A 196 1.43 -0.51 0.88
N GLU A 197 0.41 -0.44 1.74
CA GLU A 197 -0.70 -1.40 1.67
C GLU A 197 -1.60 -1.19 0.45
N ARG A 198 -2.18 -2.29 -0.04
CA ARG A 198 -3.18 -2.28 -1.11
C ARG A 198 -4.45 -2.98 -0.66
N VAL A 199 -5.59 -2.48 -1.12
CA VAL A 199 -6.89 -3.14 -0.96
C VAL A 199 -7.54 -3.31 -2.33
N THR A 200 -8.01 -4.52 -2.60
CA THR A 200 -8.97 -4.76 -3.68
C THR A 200 -10.34 -4.98 -3.06
N ALA A 201 -11.30 -4.15 -3.44
CA ALA A 201 -12.68 -4.26 -2.95
C ALA A 201 -13.70 -4.08 -4.07
N PHE A 202 -14.81 -4.80 -3.96
CA PHE A 202 -15.99 -4.50 -4.77
C PHE A 202 -16.89 -3.52 -4.05
N VAL A 203 -17.58 -2.67 -4.81
CA VAL A 203 -18.63 -1.81 -4.30
C VAL A 203 -19.83 -1.89 -5.23
N THR A 204 -20.99 -2.24 -4.69
CA THR A 204 -22.26 -2.18 -5.42
C THR A 204 -22.77 -0.74 -5.42
N MET A 205 -23.03 -0.18 -6.60
CA MET A 205 -23.53 1.17 -6.81
C MET A 205 -25.06 1.20 -6.70
N ASP A 206 -25.62 0.99 -5.50
CA ASP A 206 -27.06 0.88 -5.23
C ASP A 206 -27.71 2.14 -4.65
N ASN A 207 -26.94 3.22 -4.47
CA ASN A 207 -27.38 4.46 -3.82
C ASN A 207 -27.07 5.68 -4.71
N PRO A 208 -27.94 6.02 -5.69
CA PRO A 208 -27.69 7.09 -6.65
C PRO A 208 -27.46 8.46 -6.01
N GLY A 209 -26.43 9.16 -6.48
CA GLY A 209 -26.09 10.50 -6.00
C GLY A 209 -24.71 10.96 -6.47
N VAL A 210 -24.25 12.06 -5.89
CA VAL A 210 -22.87 12.56 -6.05
C VAL A 210 -22.20 12.41 -4.69
N TRP A 211 -21.27 11.46 -4.60
CA TRP A 211 -20.64 11.04 -3.35
C TRP A 211 -19.16 11.36 -3.33
N ILE A 212 -18.57 11.44 -2.15
CA ILE A 212 -17.12 11.52 -1.99
C ILE A 212 -16.61 10.18 -1.47
N LEU A 213 -15.64 9.61 -2.18
CA LEU A 213 -14.70 8.63 -1.65
C LEU A 213 -13.50 9.40 -1.11
N GLY A 214 -13.29 9.38 0.19
CA GLY A 214 -12.23 10.18 0.78
C GLY A 214 -11.94 9.84 2.22
N GLU A 215 -10.97 10.55 2.77
CA GLU A 215 -10.44 10.36 4.11
C GLU A 215 -11.47 10.71 5.21
N VAL A 216 -11.37 10.10 6.40
CA VAL A 216 -12.31 10.28 7.52
C VAL A 216 -11.85 11.28 8.61
N ARG A 217 -10.55 11.42 8.84
CA ARG A 217 -9.88 12.40 9.71
C ARG A 217 -9.85 13.79 9.08
N LYS A 218 -10.30 14.79 9.85
CA LYS A 218 -10.54 16.15 9.36
C LYS A 218 -9.32 16.88 8.80
N HIS A 219 -8.13 16.65 9.36
CA HIS A 219 -6.92 17.33 8.90
C HIS A 219 -6.49 16.84 7.50
N VAL A 220 -6.62 15.54 7.20
CA VAL A 220 -6.29 15.01 5.87
C VAL A 220 -7.36 15.37 4.82
N GLN A 221 -8.62 15.50 5.25
CA GLN A 221 -9.66 16.08 4.38
C GLN A 221 -9.31 17.51 3.96
N ALA A 222 -8.85 18.33 4.91
CA ALA A 222 -8.44 19.71 4.64
C ALA A 222 -7.21 19.76 3.70
N ALA A 223 -6.31 18.78 3.80
CA ALA A 223 -5.18 18.61 2.88
C ALA A 223 -5.61 18.13 1.47
N GLY A 224 -6.87 17.70 1.28
CA GLY A 224 -7.47 17.46 -0.04
C GLY A 224 -7.73 15.99 -0.40
N MET A 225 -7.55 15.03 0.52
CA MET A 225 -7.70 13.60 0.22
C MET A 225 -9.16 13.18 -0.03
N GLY A 226 -9.58 13.24 -1.29
CA GLY A 226 -10.88 12.75 -1.73
C GLY A 226 -11.05 12.80 -3.23
N ILE A 227 -12.00 12.02 -3.74
CA ILE A 227 -12.42 11.98 -5.14
C ILE A 227 -13.94 11.89 -5.22
N ILE A 228 -14.52 12.55 -6.23
CA ILE A 228 -15.96 12.50 -6.47
C ILE A 228 -16.31 11.18 -7.16
N VAL A 229 -17.37 10.52 -6.69
CA VAL A 229 -18.03 9.40 -7.35
C VAL A 229 -19.42 9.87 -7.77
N ALA A 230 -19.63 9.99 -9.09
CA ALA A 230 -20.83 10.58 -9.66
C ALA A 230 -21.64 9.52 -10.43
N TYR A 231 -22.89 9.33 -10.02
CA TYR A 231 -23.83 8.53 -10.80
C TYR A 231 -24.23 9.26 -12.08
N ALA A 232 -24.36 8.53 -13.19
CA ALA A 232 -24.84 9.06 -14.44
C ALA A 232 -26.22 9.74 -14.25
N GLY A 233 -26.31 11.02 -14.64
CA GLY A 233 -27.52 11.83 -14.50
C GLY A 233 -27.79 12.37 -13.08
N ALA A 234 -26.93 12.07 -12.09
CA ALA A 234 -27.05 12.66 -10.77
C ALA A 234 -26.64 14.14 -10.78
N ASN A 235 -27.42 14.95 -10.07
CA ASN A 235 -27.17 16.37 -9.87
C ASN A 235 -27.09 16.67 -8.37
N GLY A 236 -26.41 17.75 -8.01
CA GLY A 236 -26.30 18.20 -6.63
C GLY A 236 -24.86 18.35 -6.16
N LYS A 237 -24.70 18.79 -4.90
CA LYS A 237 -23.37 18.95 -4.29
C LYS A 237 -22.83 17.58 -3.87
N PRO A 238 -21.53 17.29 -4.09
CA PRO A 238 -20.90 16.09 -3.57
C PRO A 238 -21.09 15.96 -2.06
N VAL A 239 -21.50 14.77 -1.60
CA VAL A 239 -21.76 14.49 -0.20
C VAL A 239 -20.61 13.69 0.41
N TRP A 240 -19.98 14.27 1.42
CA TRP A 240 -19.06 13.57 2.32
C TRP A 240 -19.80 13.16 3.59
N ARG A 241 -19.80 11.87 3.92
CA ARG A 241 -20.39 11.37 5.17
C ARG A 241 -19.39 10.50 5.91
N GLN A 242 -19.29 10.73 7.21
CA GLN A 242 -18.47 9.91 8.09
C GLN A 242 -19.13 8.55 8.35
N PRO A 243 -18.36 7.45 8.43
CA PRO A 243 -18.87 6.19 8.94
C PRO A 243 -19.23 6.34 10.43
N GLN A 244 -20.16 5.50 10.91
CA GLN A 244 -20.56 5.51 12.32
C GLN A 244 -19.44 5.01 13.25
N THR A 245 -18.61 4.09 12.76
CA THR A 245 -17.48 3.52 13.49
C THR A 245 -16.18 3.78 12.73
N LEU A 246 -15.13 4.08 13.49
CA LEU A 246 -13.76 4.21 13.01
C LEU A 246 -12.93 3.05 13.57
N SER A 247 -13.35 1.82 13.26
CA SER A 247 -12.68 0.60 13.68
C SER A 247 -12.23 -0.17 12.45
N TRP A 248 -10.97 -0.60 12.45
CA TRP A 248 -10.42 -1.50 11.45
C TRP A 248 -9.81 -2.72 12.14
N ASP A 249 -10.19 -3.90 11.69
CA ASP A 249 -9.75 -5.17 12.24
C ASP A 249 -9.40 -6.11 11.09
N TYR A 250 -8.12 -6.46 10.96
CA TYR A 250 -7.66 -7.37 9.91
C TYR A 250 -8.10 -8.82 10.15
N THR A 251 -8.43 -9.21 11.40
CA THR A 251 -8.75 -10.60 11.75
C THR A 251 -10.06 -11.06 11.11
N VAL A 252 -10.96 -10.15 10.78
CA VAL A 252 -12.24 -10.45 10.13
C VAL A 252 -12.08 -11.09 8.74
N PHE A 253 -10.91 -10.91 8.11
CA PHE A 253 -10.57 -11.46 6.80
C PHE A 253 -9.89 -12.83 6.87
N GLY A 254 -9.43 -13.22 8.06
CA GLY A 254 -8.73 -14.48 8.31
C GLY A 254 -9.67 -15.67 8.53
N THR A 255 -9.09 -16.87 8.60
CA THR A 255 -9.77 -18.07 9.07
C THR A 255 -9.66 -18.16 10.59
N PRO A 256 -10.73 -18.47 11.34
CA PRO A 256 -10.73 -18.42 12.81
C PRO A 256 -9.65 -19.29 13.48
N GLU A 257 -9.26 -20.42 12.89
CA GLU A 257 -8.31 -21.36 13.49
C GLU A 257 -7.54 -22.11 12.38
N ALA A 258 -6.20 -22.01 12.38
CA ALA A 258 -5.39 -23.02 11.71
C ALA A 258 -5.37 -24.27 12.59
N LYS A 259 -5.74 -25.44 12.05
CA LYS A 259 -5.53 -26.71 12.76
C LYS A 259 -4.04 -26.81 13.11
N GLN A 260 -3.71 -26.77 14.39
CA GLN A 260 -2.34 -27.02 14.82
C GLN A 260 -2.00 -28.47 14.48
N ASN A 261 -0.96 -28.67 13.67
CA ASN A 261 -0.45 -30.00 13.38
C ASN A 261 0.14 -30.56 14.67
N GLU A 262 -0.27 -31.75 15.11
CA GLU A 262 0.26 -32.34 16.37
C GLU A 262 1.74 -32.72 16.26
N ALA A 263 2.29 -32.80 15.04
CA ALA A 263 3.70 -33.06 14.74
C ALA A 263 4.51 -31.76 14.53
N VAL A 264 4.35 -30.75 15.39
CA VAL A 264 5.11 -29.49 15.32
C VAL A 264 6.28 -29.55 16.31
N GLU A 265 7.50 -29.36 15.80
CA GLU A 265 8.67 -29.11 16.64
C GLU A 265 8.52 -27.73 17.30
N VAL A 266 8.59 -27.68 18.62
CA VAL A 266 8.61 -26.43 19.37
C VAL A 266 10.05 -25.95 19.47
N ILE A 267 10.39 -24.91 18.71
CA ILE A 267 11.66 -24.21 18.85
C ILE A 267 11.46 -23.06 19.85
N PRO A 268 12.00 -23.13 21.08
CA PRO A 268 11.88 -22.04 22.03
C PRO A 268 12.69 -20.85 21.51
N LEU A 269 12.01 -19.74 21.20
CA LEU A 269 12.64 -18.48 20.85
C LEU A 269 12.50 -17.54 22.05
N VAL A 270 13.63 -17.18 22.66
CA VAL A 270 13.65 -16.30 23.83
C VAL A 270 14.18 -14.93 23.44
N PHE A 271 13.35 -13.90 23.59
CA PHE A 271 13.76 -12.51 23.57
C PHE A 271 14.00 -12.04 25.00
N SER A 272 15.15 -11.43 25.26
CA SER A 272 15.46 -10.84 26.55
C SER A 272 15.82 -9.36 26.37
N ALA A 273 15.05 -8.50 27.05
CA ALA A 273 15.36 -7.08 27.10
C ALA A 273 16.60 -6.88 27.98
N LYS A 274 17.67 -6.32 27.40
CA LYS A 274 18.85 -5.90 28.16
C LYS A 274 18.73 -4.48 28.70
N PHE A 275 17.69 -3.74 28.32
CA PHE A 275 17.45 -2.39 28.80
C PHE A 275 16.97 -2.42 30.26
N LYS A 276 17.82 -1.94 31.18
CA LYS A 276 17.54 -1.90 32.63
C LYS A 276 17.11 -0.51 33.15
N GLY A 277 16.73 0.40 32.24
CA GLY A 277 16.32 1.77 32.57
C GLY A 277 17.33 2.84 32.14
N HIS A 278 16.95 4.10 32.33
CA HIS A 278 17.73 5.26 31.88
C HIS A 278 19.07 5.36 32.62
N GLY A 279 20.19 5.25 31.88
CA GLY A 279 21.56 5.41 32.39
C GLY A 279 22.50 4.22 32.16
N ALA A 280 21.99 3.06 31.72
CA ALA A 280 22.84 1.95 31.31
C ALA A 280 23.35 2.14 29.86
N MET A 281 24.61 1.80 29.58
CA MET A 281 25.06 1.69 28.19
C MET A 281 24.22 0.64 27.47
N GLU A 282 23.79 0.94 26.24
CA GLU A 282 23.07 -0.02 25.40
C GLU A 282 23.93 -1.27 25.17
N GLU A 283 23.44 -2.41 25.63
CA GLU A 283 23.88 -3.71 25.13
C GLU A 283 22.79 -4.27 24.21
N THR A 284 23.18 -4.68 23.00
CA THR A 284 22.26 -5.24 21.99
C THR A 284 21.47 -6.43 22.53
N ALA A 285 20.17 -6.48 22.22
CA ALA A 285 19.31 -7.60 22.54
C ALA A 285 19.78 -8.89 21.86
N HIS A 286 19.65 -10.03 22.53
CA HIS A 286 19.93 -11.35 21.95
C HIS A 286 18.63 -12.13 21.76
N ALA A 287 18.50 -12.75 20.59
CA ALA A 287 17.55 -13.82 20.33
C ALA A 287 18.32 -15.13 20.23
N SER A 288 17.86 -16.18 20.92
CA SER A 288 18.42 -17.52 20.78
C SER A 288 17.29 -18.54 20.68
N GLY A 289 17.48 -19.53 19.80
CA GLY A 289 16.59 -20.67 19.64
C GLY A 289 17.39 -21.91 19.25
N ARG A 290 16.96 -23.07 19.75
CA ARG A 290 17.59 -24.37 19.43
C ARG A 290 16.51 -25.34 18.94
N SER A 291 16.66 -25.86 17.73
CA SER A 291 16.03 -27.11 17.32
C SER A 291 16.82 -28.29 17.90
N GLN A 292 16.19 -29.44 18.10
CA GLN A 292 16.91 -30.64 18.53
C GLN A 292 17.83 -31.13 17.38
N GLY A 293 19.04 -30.56 17.27
CA GLY A 293 20.07 -31.07 16.36
C GLY A 293 20.99 -30.04 15.70
N SER A 294 20.75 -28.73 15.84
CA SER A 294 21.62 -27.73 15.16
C SER A 294 21.71 -26.41 15.93
N ARG A 295 22.94 -25.92 16.15
CA ARG A 295 23.22 -24.54 16.59
C ARG A 295 23.21 -23.63 15.38
N CYS A 296 22.39 -22.58 15.41
CA CYS A 296 22.61 -21.38 14.62
C CYS A 296 22.96 -20.25 15.59
N ASP A 297 24.24 -19.95 15.75
CA ASP A 297 24.70 -18.76 16.47
C ASP A 297 24.76 -17.60 15.47
N TRP A 298 23.86 -16.63 15.61
CA TRP A 298 24.00 -15.33 14.96
C TRP A 298 24.77 -14.42 15.91
N SER A 299 26.07 -14.26 15.63
CA SER A 299 26.92 -13.24 16.27
C SER A 299 26.87 -11.94 15.45
N PRO A 300 27.06 -10.77 16.08
CA PRO A 300 26.99 -9.47 15.42
C PRO A 300 28.01 -9.29 14.30
#